data_AF-A0A9D0BWB9-F1
#
_entry.id   AF-A0A9D0BWB9-F1
#
_cell.length_a   1.000
_cell.length_b   1.000
_cell.length_c   1.000
_cell.angle_alpha   90.00
_cell.angle_beta   90.00
_cell.angle_gamma   90.00
#
_symmetry.space_group_name_H-M   'P 1'
#
loop_
_entity.id
_entity.type
_entity.pdbx_description
1 polymer ?
#
loop_
_entity_poly.entity_id
_entity_poly.type
_entity_poly.pdbx_seq_one_letter_code
_entity_poly.pdbx_strand_id
1 'polypeptide(L)'
;MVLKRSDEIIEQFLKNIRLFWQVIFLLSVSIYGLSFLHYLNYRPAAVWLFYFKTIDLSSFALALALAIAILLYKRKYFSLRKLKMMLTILHRQNREFDETQLIKQLTGMLRSRLKGVWLMGLALIVLGIIFYWWTFTTKNMHIYFIVGLYSLVMNYPRKDLFADIPYLAHEVLKEDAQPA
;
A
#
# COMPACT_ATOMS: atom_id res chain seq x y z
N MET A 1 16.82 21.00 -17.91
CA MET A 1 17.23 19.58 -17.94
C MET A 1 17.02 18.87 -16.61
N VAL A 2 17.24 19.52 -15.45
CA VAL A 2 17.14 18.90 -14.11
C VAL A 2 15.72 18.36 -13.79
N LEU A 3 14.67 19.17 -13.98
CA LEU A 3 13.26 18.75 -13.79
C LEU A 3 12.89 17.46 -14.55
N LYS A 4 13.39 17.31 -15.79
CA LYS A 4 13.11 16.13 -16.63
C LYS A 4 13.69 14.84 -16.03
N ARG A 5 14.83 14.95 -15.35
CA ARG A 5 15.51 13.83 -14.69
C ARG A 5 14.86 13.47 -13.35
N SER A 6 14.37 14.47 -12.63
CA SER A 6 13.55 14.31 -11.42
C SER A 6 12.25 13.54 -11.72
N ASP A 7 11.55 13.92 -12.80
CA ASP A 7 10.32 13.28 -13.25
C ASP A 7 10.54 11.81 -13.65
N GLU A 8 11.64 11.52 -14.37
CA GLU A 8 12.01 10.15 -14.75
C GLU A 8 12.23 9.24 -13.53
N ILE A 9 12.85 9.75 -12.45
CA ILE A 9 13.06 8.98 -11.21
C ILE A 9 11.73 8.62 -10.55
N ILE A 10 10.79 9.57 -10.50
CA ILE A 10 9.46 9.37 -9.92
C ILE A 10 8.63 8.44 -10.78
N GLU A 11 8.68 8.60 -12.11
CA GLU A 11 7.97 7.72 -13.03
C GLU A 11 8.46 6.29 -12.92
N GLN A 12 9.78 6.07 -12.89
CA GLN A 12 10.36 4.75 -12.71
C GLN A 12 10.00 4.16 -11.34
N PHE A 13 9.99 4.97 -10.28
CA PHE A 13 9.54 4.57 -8.96
C PHE A 13 8.07 4.12 -8.98
N LEU A 14 7.17 4.91 -9.57
CA LEU A 14 5.74 4.59 -9.69
C LEU A 14 5.51 3.35 -10.54
N LYS A 15 6.26 3.17 -11.63
CA LYS A 15 6.19 1.98 -12.49
C LYS A 15 6.58 0.71 -11.74
N ASN A 16 7.66 0.77 -10.95
CA ASN A 16 8.10 -0.35 -10.12
C ASN A 16 7.05 -0.72 -9.06
N ILE A 17 6.43 0.29 -8.43
CA ILE A 17 5.35 0.07 -7.46
C ILE A 17 4.15 -0.58 -8.16
N ARG A 18 3.78 -0.07 -9.34
CA ARG A 18 2.67 -0.61 -10.12
C ARG A 18 2.87 -2.08 -10.45
N LEU A 19 4.03 -2.40 -11.02
CA LEU A 19 4.35 -3.76 -11.45
C LEU A 19 4.38 -4.73 -10.26
N PHE A 20 4.99 -4.33 -9.14
CA PHE A 20 4.98 -5.12 -7.91
C PHE A 20 3.56 -5.44 -7.44
N TRP A 21 2.66 -4.44 -7.45
CA TRP A 21 1.26 -4.65 -7.08
C TRP A 21 0.49 -5.50 -8.06
N GLN A 22 0.72 -5.36 -9.36
CA GLN A 22 0.11 -6.21 -10.37
C GLN A 22 0.47 -7.68 -10.15
N VAL A 23 1.74 -7.97 -9.81
CA VAL A 23 2.18 -9.34 -9.49
C VAL A 23 1.48 -9.88 -8.26
N ILE A 24 1.45 -9.12 -7.15
CA ILE A 24 0.75 -9.54 -5.92
C ILE A 24 -0.74 -9.77 -6.19
N PHE A 25 -1.37 -8.86 -6.93
CA PHE A 25 -2.78 -8.95 -7.27
C PHE A 25 -3.08 -10.21 -8.09
N LEU A 26 -2.33 -10.43 -9.17
CA LEU A 26 -2.50 -11.59 -10.05
C LEU A 26 -2.30 -12.90 -9.28
N LEU A 27 -1.29 -12.99 -8.42
CA LEU A 27 -1.08 -14.14 -7.55
C LEU A 27 -2.26 -14.36 -6.60
N SER A 28 -2.75 -13.29 -5.96
CA SER A 28 -3.85 -13.37 -4.99
C SER A 28 -5.16 -13.79 -5.66
N VAL A 29 -5.47 -13.22 -6.83
CA VAL A 29 -6.64 -13.59 -7.65
C VAL A 29 -6.52 -15.03 -8.15
N SER A 30 -5.32 -15.48 -8.54
CA SER A 30 -5.10 -16.86 -8.98
C SER A 30 -5.32 -17.85 -7.84
N ILE A 31 -4.78 -17.56 -6.64
CA ILE A 31 -5.03 -18.38 -5.44
C ILE A 31 -6.52 -18.39 -5.11
N TYR A 32 -7.21 -17.26 -5.24
CA TYR A 32 -8.66 -17.21 -5.05
C TYR A 32 -9.43 -18.04 -6.08
N GLY A 33 -9.03 -17.96 -7.36
CA GLY A 33 -9.59 -18.78 -8.43
C GLY A 33 -9.43 -20.27 -8.13
N LEU A 34 -8.25 -20.70 -7.66
CA LEU A 34 -8.00 -22.07 -7.24
C LEU A 34 -8.86 -22.46 -6.03
N SER A 35 -8.95 -21.60 -5.03
CA SER A 35 -9.83 -21.74 -3.87
C SER A 35 -11.31 -21.92 -4.26
N PHE A 36 -11.77 -21.15 -5.25
CA PHE A 36 -13.14 -21.23 -5.78
C PHE A 36 -13.37 -22.50 -6.59
N LEU A 37 -12.41 -22.91 -7.43
CA LEU A 37 -12.47 -24.20 -8.13
C LEU A 37 -12.53 -25.37 -7.15
N HIS A 38 -11.75 -25.31 -6.06
CA HIS A 38 -11.82 -26.29 -4.98
C HIS A 38 -13.22 -26.34 -4.34
N TYR A 39 -13.86 -25.18 -4.11
CA TYR A 39 -15.25 -25.08 -3.66
C TYR A 39 -16.25 -25.77 -4.58
N LEU A 40 -16.14 -25.56 -5.90
CA LEU A 40 -17.05 -26.19 -6.85
C LEU A 40 -16.89 -27.71 -6.88
N ASN A 41 -15.68 -28.22 -6.65
CA ASN A 41 -15.37 -29.64 -6.68
C ASN A 41 -15.69 -30.38 -5.36
N TYR A 42 -15.74 -29.67 -4.23
CA TYR A 42 -15.95 -30.26 -2.91
C TYR A 42 -17.34 -29.91 -2.36
N ARG A 43 -18.21 -30.91 -2.14
CA ARG A 43 -19.53 -30.69 -1.50
C ARG A 43 -19.37 -30.80 0.02
N PRO A 44 -19.42 -29.70 0.78
CA PRO A 44 -19.26 -29.79 2.23
C PRO A 44 -20.46 -30.47 2.88
N ALA A 45 -20.19 -31.47 3.73
CA ALA A 45 -21.17 -31.96 4.70
C ALA A 45 -21.49 -30.84 5.70
N ALA A 46 -22.75 -30.71 6.12
CA ALA A 46 -23.19 -29.65 7.01
C ALA A 46 -22.51 -29.75 8.38
N VAL A 47 -21.52 -28.89 8.63
CA VAL A 47 -20.79 -28.81 9.92
C VAL A 47 -21.17 -27.53 10.67
N TRP A 48 -21.12 -27.64 11.99
CA TRP A 48 -21.65 -26.77 13.04
C TRP A 48 -21.42 -25.25 12.86
N LEU A 49 -22.53 -24.51 12.73
CA LEU A 49 -22.64 -23.08 12.41
C LEU A 49 -22.11 -22.08 13.47
N PHE A 50 -21.89 -22.49 14.72
CA PHE A 50 -21.62 -21.53 15.81
C PHE A 50 -20.14 -21.11 15.90
N TYR A 51 -19.20 -22.06 15.86
CA TYR A 51 -17.75 -21.77 15.92
C TYR A 51 -17.28 -20.91 14.74
N PHE A 52 -17.87 -21.11 13.56
CA PHE A 52 -17.53 -20.34 12.37
C PHE A 52 -17.93 -18.87 12.46
N LYS A 53 -19.04 -18.53 13.14
CA LYS A 53 -19.44 -17.11 13.33
C LYS A 53 -18.43 -16.32 14.17
N THR A 54 -17.87 -16.92 15.23
CA THR A 54 -16.87 -16.26 16.08
C THR A 54 -15.55 -16.06 15.33
N ILE A 55 -15.15 -17.05 14.52
CA ILE A 55 -13.98 -16.98 13.65
C ILE A 55 -14.19 -15.88 12.59
N ASP A 56 -15.37 -15.82 11.97
CA ASP A 56 -15.73 -14.79 10.99
C ASP A 56 -15.64 -13.38 11.60
N LEU A 57 -16.26 -13.15 12.76
CA LEU A 57 -16.22 -11.84 13.42
C LEU A 57 -14.81 -11.43 13.85
N SER A 58 -14.01 -12.38 14.35
CA SER A 58 -12.63 -12.13 14.73
C SER A 58 -11.75 -11.81 13.51
N SER A 59 -11.94 -12.54 12.41
CA SER A 59 -11.26 -12.29 11.14
C SER A 59 -11.60 -10.90 10.59
N PHE A 60 -12.87 -10.49 10.70
CA PHE A 60 -13.32 -9.16 10.31
C PHE A 60 -12.68 -8.08 11.17
N ALA A 61 -12.71 -8.24 12.50
CA ALA A 61 -12.12 -7.28 13.41
C ALA A 61 -10.62 -7.11 13.14
N LEU A 62 -9.90 -8.21 12.87
CA LEU A 62 -8.48 -8.18 12.48
C LEU A 62 -8.27 -7.50 11.12
N ALA A 63 -9.07 -7.83 10.11
CA ALA A 63 -8.99 -7.20 8.79
C ALA A 63 -9.30 -5.70 8.86
N LEU A 64 -10.30 -5.31 9.66
CA LEU A 64 -10.68 -3.92 9.90
C LEU A 64 -9.58 -3.17 10.65
N ALA A 65 -9.01 -3.75 11.70
CA ALA A 65 -7.89 -3.16 12.44
C ALA A 65 -6.66 -2.95 11.53
N LEU A 66 -6.33 -3.94 10.68
CA LEU A 66 -5.26 -3.83 9.69
C LEU A 66 -5.56 -2.77 8.62
N ALA A 67 -6.78 -2.71 8.11
CA ALA A 67 -7.21 -1.69 7.14
C ALA A 67 -7.12 -0.28 7.74
N ILE A 68 -7.57 -0.09 8.98
CA ILE A 68 -7.44 1.17 9.72
C ILE A 68 -5.97 1.50 9.95
N ALA A 69 -5.14 0.54 10.36
CA ALA A 69 -3.70 0.74 10.54
C ALA A 69 -3.01 1.16 9.23
N ILE A 70 -3.36 0.54 8.10
CA ILE A 70 -2.88 0.92 6.76
C ILE A 70 -3.31 2.35 6.43
N LEU A 71 -4.57 2.72 6.68
CA LEU A 71 -5.08 4.07 6.44
C LEU A 71 -4.37 5.12 7.29
N LEU A 72 -4.21 4.86 8.59
CA LEU A 72 -3.51 5.76 9.52
C LEU A 72 -2.03 5.91 9.13
N TYR A 73 -1.37 4.80 8.76
CA TYR A 73 0.00 4.83 8.27
C TYR A 73 0.12 5.65 6.98
N LYS A 74 -0.79 5.43 6.02
CA LYS A 74 -0.82 6.19 4.76
C LYS A 74 -1.00 7.69 5.03
N ARG A 75 -1.99 8.06 5.83
CA ARG A 75 -2.26 9.46 6.20
C ARG A 75 -1.08 10.13 6.91
N LYS A 76 -0.38 9.38 7.77
CA LYS A 76 0.77 9.88 8.54
C LYS A 76 2.00 10.15 7.68
N TYR A 77 2.32 9.29 6.72
CA TYR A 77 3.58 9.33 5.99
C TYR A 77 3.49 9.86 4.55
N PHE A 78 2.31 9.80 3.93
CA PHE A 78 2.09 10.21 2.55
C PHE A 78 1.17 11.44 2.47
N SER A 79 1.19 12.32 3.47
CA SER A 79 0.55 13.64 3.31
C SER A 79 1.54 14.62 2.71
N LEU A 80 1.07 15.54 1.85
CA LEU A 80 1.86 16.63 1.28
C LEU A 80 2.68 17.37 2.35
N ARG A 81 2.05 17.70 3.48
CA ARG A 81 2.71 18.35 4.62
C ARG A 81 3.88 17.53 5.16
N LYS A 82 3.73 16.20 5.28
CA LYS A 82 4.81 15.34 5.76
C LYS A 82 5.92 15.20 4.71
N LEU A 83 5.57 15.11 3.43
CA LEU A 83 6.53 15.07 2.33
C LEU A 83 7.37 16.34 2.28
N LYS A 84 6.76 17.53 2.34
CA LYS A 84 7.46 18.82 2.43
C LYS A 84 8.40 18.84 3.65
N MET A 85 7.89 18.48 4.83
CA MET A 85 8.70 18.42 6.05
C MET A 85 9.90 17.45 5.92
N MET A 86 9.73 16.29 5.28
CA MET A 86 10.82 15.34 5.05
C MET A 86 11.86 15.89 4.07
N LEU A 87 11.43 16.57 3.01
CA LEU A 87 12.33 17.27 2.07
C LEU A 87 13.10 18.38 2.77
N THR A 88 12.45 19.22 3.58
CA THR A 88 13.12 20.29 4.33
C THR A 88 14.15 19.73 5.30
N ILE A 89 13.84 18.64 6.01
CA ILE A 89 14.81 17.99 6.91
C ILE A 89 16.00 17.42 6.13
N LEU A 90 15.73 16.71 5.03
CA LEU A 90 16.77 16.16 4.14
C LEU A 90 17.70 17.25 3.63
N HIS A 91 17.13 18.36 3.17
CA HIS A 91 17.88 19.49 2.62
C HIS A 91 18.71 20.19 3.70
N ARG A 92 18.14 20.42 4.88
CA ARG A 92 18.90 20.98 6.02
C ARG A 92 20.07 20.09 6.44
N GLN A 93 19.90 18.77 6.41
CA GLN A 93 20.96 17.83 6.75
C GLN A 93 22.03 17.72 5.66
N ASN A 94 21.68 17.98 4.40
CA ASN A 94 22.55 17.84 3.24
C ASN A 94 22.38 19.02 2.29
N ARG A 95 22.89 20.20 2.70
CA ARG A 95 22.74 21.45 1.92
C ARG A 95 23.37 21.40 0.54
N GLU A 96 24.33 20.50 0.34
CA GLU A 96 25.03 20.31 -0.93
C GLU A 96 24.23 19.49 -1.95
N PHE A 97 23.08 18.91 -1.56
CA PHE A 97 22.30 18.09 -2.48
C PHE A 97 21.57 18.92 -3.53
N ASP A 98 21.82 18.55 -4.78
CA ASP A 98 21.00 18.95 -5.91
C ASP A 98 19.59 18.31 -5.83
N GLU A 99 18.63 18.90 -6.53
CA GLU A 99 17.21 18.49 -6.58
C GLU A 99 17.07 16.98 -6.84
N THR A 100 17.84 16.48 -7.81
CA THR A 100 17.84 15.06 -8.21
C THR A 100 18.25 14.15 -7.04
N GLN A 101 19.25 14.56 -6.25
CA GLN A 101 19.77 13.79 -5.12
C GLN A 101 18.78 13.79 -3.94
N LEU A 102 18.17 14.94 -3.68
CA LEU A 102 17.07 15.10 -2.71
C LEU A 102 15.89 14.19 -3.01
N ILE A 103 15.42 14.19 -4.26
CA ILE A 103 14.30 13.35 -4.70
C ILE A 103 14.69 11.87 -4.64
N LYS A 104 15.92 11.50 -5.01
CA LYS A 104 16.40 10.12 -4.91
C LYS A 104 16.44 9.63 -3.46
N GLN A 105 16.88 10.44 -2.51
CA GLN A 105 16.84 10.07 -1.09
C GLN A 105 15.41 10.02 -0.55
N LEU A 106 14.56 11.00 -0.89
CA LEU A 106 13.15 11.01 -0.49
C LEU A 106 12.43 9.75 -1.00
N THR A 107 12.55 9.44 -2.29
CA THR A 107 11.94 8.24 -2.89
C THR A 107 12.48 6.96 -2.26
N GLY A 108 13.77 6.91 -1.89
CA GLY A 108 14.34 5.83 -1.09
C GLY A 108 13.67 5.64 0.27
N MET A 109 13.45 6.73 1.02
CA MET A 109 12.73 6.69 2.29
C MET A 109 11.26 6.29 2.10
N LEU A 110 10.59 6.85 1.10
CA LEU A 110 9.20 6.52 0.78
C LEU A 110 9.06 5.05 0.38
N ARG A 111 10.03 4.50 -0.35
CA ARG A 111 10.08 3.07 -0.66
C ARG A 111 10.09 2.21 0.59
N SER A 112 10.90 2.56 1.59
CA SER A 112 10.96 1.83 2.86
C SER A 112 9.62 1.89 3.62
N ARG A 113 8.99 3.07 3.66
CA ARG A 113 7.66 3.25 4.29
C ARG A 113 6.56 2.51 3.52
N LEU A 114 6.61 2.54 2.19
CA LEU A 114 5.70 1.78 1.32
C LEU A 114 5.83 0.28 1.55
N LYS A 115 7.05 -0.26 1.67
CA LYS A 115 7.25 -1.69 2.00
C LYS A 115 6.51 -2.10 3.27
N GLY A 116 6.51 -1.28 4.31
CA GLY A 116 5.74 -1.55 5.53
C GLY A 116 4.22 -1.64 5.25
N VAL A 117 3.69 -0.70 4.47
CA VAL A 117 2.30 -0.73 4.00
C VAL A 117 2.01 -1.98 3.15
N TRP A 118 2.96 -2.40 2.32
CA TRP A 118 2.82 -3.57 1.46
C TRP A 118 2.81 -4.85 2.28
N LEU A 119 3.68 -4.96 3.28
CA LEU A 119 3.70 -6.09 4.21
C LEU A 119 2.38 -6.19 4.99
N MET A 120 1.83 -5.07 5.46
CA MET A 120 0.51 -5.04 6.11
C MET A 120 -0.61 -5.45 5.14
N GLY A 121 -0.56 -4.99 3.89
CA GLY A 121 -1.51 -5.40 2.85
C GLY A 121 -1.40 -6.88 2.50
N LEU A 122 -0.18 -7.42 2.41
CA LEU A 122 0.07 -8.84 2.18
C LEU A 122 -0.40 -9.70 3.37
N ALA A 123 -0.16 -9.25 4.60
CA ALA A 123 -0.68 -9.90 5.80
C ALA A 123 -2.22 -9.96 5.79
N LEU A 124 -2.90 -8.89 5.35
CA LEU A 124 -4.36 -8.87 5.19
C LEU A 124 -4.83 -9.90 4.16
N ILE A 125 -4.13 -10.03 3.02
CA ILE A 125 -4.41 -11.05 2.00
C ILE A 125 -4.21 -12.46 2.57
N VAL A 126 -3.08 -12.72 3.23
CA VAL A 126 -2.76 -14.03 3.80
C VAL A 126 -3.78 -14.42 4.88
N LEU A 127 -4.17 -13.49 5.75
CA LEU A 127 -5.23 -13.72 6.73
C LEU A 127 -6.55 -14.05 6.02
N GLY A 128 -6.93 -13.29 5.00
CA GLY A 128 -8.12 -13.58 4.20
C GLY A 128 -8.11 -14.97 3.56
N ILE A 129 -6.96 -15.43 3.06
CA ILE A 129 -6.79 -16.78 2.52
C ILE A 129 -6.90 -17.84 3.63
N ILE A 130 -6.18 -17.68 4.75
CA ILE A 130 -6.21 -18.65 5.85
C ILE A 130 -7.64 -18.80 6.41
N PHE A 131 -8.32 -17.68 6.65
CA PHE A 131 -9.71 -17.71 7.13
C PHE A 131 -10.66 -18.31 6.08
N TYR A 132 -10.41 -18.06 4.79
CA TYR A 132 -11.09 -18.76 3.70
C TYR A 132 -10.99 -20.28 3.80
N TRP A 133 -9.80 -20.81 4.00
CA TRP A 133 -9.61 -22.26 4.09
C TRP A 133 -10.17 -22.84 5.40
N TRP A 134 -10.19 -22.07 6.49
CA TRP A 134 -10.73 -22.53 7.77
C TRP A 134 -12.24 -22.53 7.86
N THR A 135 -12.94 -21.61 7.20
CA THR A 135 -14.41 -21.51 7.34
C THR A 135 -15.16 -21.84 6.04
N PHE A 136 -14.49 -22.48 5.07
CA PHE A 136 -14.94 -22.80 3.70
C PHE A 136 -16.37 -23.39 3.57
N THR A 137 -16.90 -23.97 4.65
CA THR A 137 -18.26 -24.52 4.73
C THR A 137 -19.35 -23.47 4.97
N THR A 138 -19.02 -22.28 5.48
CA THR A 138 -19.97 -21.19 5.70
C THR A 138 -19.98 -20.23 4.50
N LYS A 139 -21.16 -20.06 3.89
CA LYS A 139 -21.43 -19.21 2.71
C LYS A 139 -21.12 -17.70 2.88
N ASN A 140 -20.48 -17.27 3.97
CA ASN A 140 -20.33 -15.86 4.34
C ASN A 140 -19.01 -15.22 3.91
N MET A 141 -18.11 -15.95 3.25
CA MET A 141 -16.72 -15.51 3.08
C MET A 141 -16.38 -14.65 1.87
N HIS A 142 -17.38 -14.28 1.07
CA HIS A 142 -17.16 -13.49 -0.14
C HIS A 142 -16.95 -11.99 0.13
N ILE A 143 -17.37 -11.47 1.29
CA ILE A 143 -17.36 -10.03 1.59
C ILE A 143 -15.98 -9.52 2.08
N TYR A 144 -15.21 -10.32 2.81
CA TYR A 144 -13.87 -9.92 3.27
C TYR A 144 -12.85 -9.86 2.14
N PHE A 145 -13.01 -10.72 1.13
CA PHE A 145 -12.18 -10.68 -0.06
C PHE A 145 -12.42 -9.39 -0.85
N ILE A 146 -13.68 -8.96 -1.00
CA ILE A 146 -14.05 -7.74 -1.74
C ILE A 146 -13.58 -6.48 -1.02
N VAL A 147 -13.74 -6.37 0.31
CA VAL A 147 -13.30 -5.17 1.07
C VAL A 147 -11.77 -5.09 1.18
N GLY A 148 -11.10 -6.23 1.34
CA GLY A 148 -9.63 -6.31 1.29
C GLY A 148 -9.07 -5.89 -0.06
N LEU A 149 -9.61 -6.44 -1.16
CA LEU A 149 -9.24 -6.08 -2.54
C LEU A 149 -9.59 -4.62 -2.85
N TYR A 150 -10.75 -4.11 -2.42
CA TYR A 150 -11.15 -2.71 -2.62
C TYR A 150 -10.25 -1.73 -1.86
N SER A 151 -9.80 -2.04 -0.64
CA SER A 151 -8.89 -1.16 0.12
C SER A 151 -7.47 -1.13 -0.49
N LEU A 152 -7.07 -2.24 -1.11
CA LEU A 152 -5.82 -2.40 -1.86
C LEU A 152 -5.86 -1.65 -3.21
N VAL A 153 -7.01 -1.67 -3.90
CA VAL A 153 -7.24 -0.98 -5.18
C VAL A 153 -7.51 0.52 -5.00
N MET A 154 -8.17 0.96 -3.92
CA MET A 154 -8.51 2.37 -3.67
C MET A 154 -7.35 3.25 -3.17
N ASN A 155 -6.20 2.67 -2.80
CA ASN A 155 -5.00 3.43 -2.40
C ASN A 155 -3.72 2.88 -3.05
N TYR A 156 -3.73 2.74 -4.37
CA TYR A 156 -2.51 2.96 -5.15
C TYR A 156 -1.86 4.27 -4.68
N PRO A 157 -0.51 4.42 -4.68
CA PRO A 157 0.04 5.76 -4.65
C PRO A 157 -0.62 6.55 -5.77
N ARG A 158 -1.57 7.44 -5.47
CA ARG A 158 -2.19 8.29 -6.50
C ARG A 158 -1.02 8.95 -7.20
N LYS A 159 -1.00 8.91 -8.54
CA LYS A 159 0.07 9.56 -9.30
C LYS A 159 0.27 11.00 -8.80
N ASP A 160 -0.86 11.63 -8.49
CA ASP A 160 -1.05 12.93 -7.84
C ASP A 160 -0.24 13.12 -6.56
N LEU A 161 -0.16 12.11 -5.68
CA LEU A 161 0.58 12.19 -4.41
C LEU A 161 2.10 12.31 -4.58
N PHE A 162 2.62 11.88 -5.72
CA PHE A 162 4.05 11.91 -6.03
C PHE A 162 4.38 12.91 -7.14
N ALA A 163 3.38 13.36 -7.90
CA ALA A 163 3.52 14.38 -8.93
C ALA A 163 3.97 15.73 -8.34
N ASP A 164 3.61 16.01 -7.08
CA ASP A 164 3.99 17.25 -6.40
C ASP A 164 5.41 17.21 -5.83
N ILE A 165 6.08 16.05 -5.79
CA ILE A 165 7.40 15.91 -5.17
C ILE A 165 8.49 16.76 -5.85
N PRO A 166 8.61 16.81 -7.20
CA PRO A 166 9.57 17.69 -7.87
C PRO A 166 9.31 19.16 -7.55
N TYR A 167 8.04 19.56 -7.55
CA TYR A 167 7.63 20.91 -7.20
C TYR A 167 8.03 21.26 -5.76
N LEU A 168 7.72 20.38 -4.81
CA LEU A 168 8.08 20.57 -3.39
C LEU A 168 9.60 20.61 -3.17
N ALA A 169 10.37 19.80 -3.89
CA ALA A 169 11.83 19.81 -3.80
C ALA A 169 12.40 21.14 -4.30
N HIS A 170 11.88 21.64 -5.43
CA HIS A 170 12.26 22.94 -5.98
C HIS A 170 11.88 24.11 -5.06
N GLU A 171 10.71 24.04 -4.42
CA GLU A 171 10.26 25.04 -3.44
C GLU A 171 11.20 25.10 -2.24
N VAL A 172 11.59 23.95 -1.68
CA VAL A 172 12.53 23.86 -0.55
C VAL A 172 13.92 24.42 -0.91
N LEU A 173 14.41 24.15 -2.12
CA LEU A 173 15.69 24.69 -2.60
C LEU A 173 15.65 26.21 -2.81
N LYS A 174 14.51 26.74 -3.27
CA LYS A 174 14.31 28.19 -3.45
C LYS A 174 14.16 28.94 -2.15
N GLU A 175 13.47 28.37 -1.16
CA GLU A 175 13.30 28.96 0.18
C GLU A 175 14.68 29.21 0.86
N ASP A 176 15.68 28.35 0.66
CA ASP A 176 17.04 28.54 1.20
C ASP A 176 17.89 29.53 0.36
N ALA A 177 17.50 29.83 -0.89
CA ALA A 177 18.23 30.73 -1.80
C ALA A 177 17.79 32.21 -1.70
N GLN A 178 16.66 32.51 -1.04
CA GLN A 178 16.26 33.87 -0.76
C GLN A 178 16.92 34.34 0.55
N PRO A 179 17.78 35.37 0.53
CA PRO A 179 18.33 35.92 1.76
C PRO A 179 17.19 36.51 2.60
N ALA A 180 17.25 36.24 3.91
CA ALA A 180 16.36 36.81 4.92
C ALA A 180 16.46 38.34 4.98
#